data_AF-A0A528XGC0-F1
#
_entry.id   AF-A0A528XGC0-F1
#
_cell.length_a   1.000
_cell.length_b   1.000
_cell.length_c   1.000
_cell.angle_alpha   90.00
_cell.angle_beta   90.00
_cell.angle_gamma   90.00
#
_symmetry.space_group_name_H-M   'P 1'
#
loop_
_entity.id
_entity.type
_entity.pdbx_description
1 polymer ?
#
loop_
_entity_poly.entity_id
_entity_poly.type
_entity_poly.pdbx_seq_one_letter_code
_entity_poly.pdbx_strand_id
1 'polypeptide(L)'
;MRAPKDHPAQLTLFDELGALDASAADRPDAAQGVLGRRPSAVATMPPDAVICAGCGAPFSPNRPDRRCCSASCRKRLERRRKRDTVVSPGESVTQPPGAASAAVPRVETPPAGSVSRLTPCARPGYPPGLFESVDSDGSPIFFDADGDRLFRVWGPNRLSAVELRTMKLGGTEFGFPGGHFYRKEVV
;
A
#
# COMPACT_ATOMS: atom_id res chain seq x y z
N MET A 1 51.28 -23.56 -37.71
CA MET A 1 49.92 -24.05 -37.38
C MET A 1 48.99 -22.85 -37.39
N ARG A 2 48.11 -22.74 -38.40
CA ARG A 2 47.13 -21.64 -38.56
C ARG A 2 45.75 -22.19 -38.16
N ALA A 3 45.10 -21.56 -37.19
CA ALA A 3 43.70 -21.85 -36.85
C ALA A 3 42.78 -20.95 -37.71
N PRO A 4 41.65 -21.47 -38.21
CA PRO A 4 40.75 -20.71 -39.07
C PRO A 4 39.82 -19.78 -38.26
N LYS A 5 39.60 -18.59 -38.85
CA LYS A 5 38.47 -17.70 -38.58
C LYS A 5 37.22 -18.31 -39.19
N ASP A 6 36.10 -18.31 -38.45
CA ASP A 6 34.77 -18.21 -39.05
C ASP A 6 33.82 -17.44 -38.13
N HIS A 7 32.96 -16.68 -38.80
CA HIS A 7 32.21 -15.50 -38.37
C HIS A 7 30.82 -15.83 -37.73
N PRO A 8 30.11 -14.82 -37.19
CA PRO A 8 28.95 -15.00 -36.31
C PRO A 8 27.64 -15.24 -37.08
N ALA A 9 26.78 -16.11 -36.55
CA ALA A 9 25.41 -16.26 -37.00
C ALA A 9 24.51 -15.22 -36.32
N GLN A 10 24.13 -14.20 -37.09
CA GLN A 10 22.96 -13.37 -36.83
C GLN A 10 21.71 -14.19 -37.15
N LEU A 11 20.74 -14.23 -36.24
CA LEU A 11 19.36 -14.62 -36.53
C LEU A 11 18.48 -13.38 -36.41
N THR A 12 18.24 -12.77 -37.56
CA THR A 12 17.11 -11.90 -37.86
C THR A 12 15.88 -12.76 -38.10
N LEU A 13 14.80 -12.56 -37.34
CA LEU A 13 13.42 -12.75 -37.81
C LEU A 13 12.45 -12.38 -36.68
N PHE A 14 11.73 -11.27 -36.78
CA PHE A 14 10.30 -11.24 -36.47
C PHE A 14 9.66 -10.04 -37.18
N ASP A 15 8.85 -10.43 -38.16
CA ASP A 15 7.92 -9.68 -38.99
C ASP A 15 7.14 -8.56 -38.28
N GLU A 16 7.24 -7.39 -38.90
CA GLU A 16 6.11 -6.58 -39.39
C GLU A 16 4.72 -7.24 -39.33
N LEU A 17 3.82 -6.67 -38.54
CA LEU A 17 2.39 -6.74 -38.80
C LEU A 17 1.72 -5.38 -38.52
N GLY A 18 1.32 -4.73 -39.61
CA GLY A 18 0.00 -4.09 -39.68
C GLY A 18 -0.06 -2.57 -39.54
N ALA A 19 0.39 -1.85 -40.57
CA ALA A 19 -0.22 -0.58 -40.92
C ALA A 19 -1.55 -0.86 -41.66
N LEU A 20 -2.65 -0.32 -41.14
CA LEU A 20 -3.88 -0.06 -41.91
C LEU A 20 -4.33 1.37 -41.62
N ASP A 21 -4.02 2.25 -42.56
CA ASP A 21 -4.77 3.46 -42.87
C ASP A 21 -6.20 3.09 -43.29
N ALA A 22 -7.19 3.88 -42.86
CA ALA A 22 -8.33 4.29 -43.69
C ALA A 22 -9.27 5.27 -42.97
N SER A 23 -9.47 6.42 -43.63
CA SER A 23 -10.72 7.20 -43.76
C SER A 23 -11.48 7.65 -42.50
N ALA A 24 -11.57 8.94 -42.21
CA ALA A 24 -12.35 9.96 -42.94
C ALA A 24 -13.87 9.78 -42.84
N ALA A 25 -14.51 10.89 -42.43
CA ALA A 25 -15.95 11.19 -42.42
C ALA A 25 -16.83 10.36 -41.48
N ASP A 26 -17.33 10.98 -40.41
CA ASP A 26 -18.68 11.57 -40.45
C ASP A 26 -18.97 12.32 -39.13
N ARG A 27 -19.23 13.62 -39.22
CA ARG A 27 -19.83 14.41 -38.14
C ARG A 27 -21.35 14.39 -38.36
N PRO A 28 -22.13 13.79 -37.47
CA PRO A 28 -23.50 14.22 -37.29
C PRO A 28 -23.52 15.42 -36.33
N ASP A 29 -23.64 16.60 -36.92
CA ASP A 29 -24.31 17.73 -36.29
C ASP A 29 -25.80 17.39 -36.22
N ALA A 30 -26.30 17.11 -35.01
CA ALA A 30 -27.72 17.04 -34.74
C ALA A 30 -27.97 17.69 -33.37
N ALA A 31 -28.38 18.95 -33.47
CA ALA A 31 -29.03 19.69 -32.43
C ALA A 31 -30.28 18.97 -31.87
N GLN A 32 -30.74 19.52 -30.75
CA GLN A 32 -32.11 19.52 -30.21
C GLN A 32 -32.37 18.57 -29.03
N GLY A 33 -32.76 19.21 -27.92
CA GLY A 33 -33.79 18.76 -26.98
C GLY A 33 -33.46 17.47 -26.23
N VAL A 34 -33.45 17.43 -24.92
CA VAL A 34 -34.62 17.74 -24.09
C VAL A 34 -34.08 17.91 -22.68
N LEU A 35 -34.52 18.98 -22.02
CA LEU A 35 -34.45 19.15 -20.57
C LEU A 35 -35.28 18.06 -19.90
N GLY A 36 -34.77 16.82 -19.90
CA GLY A 36 -35.28 15.74 -19.10
C GLY A 36 -34.71 15.90 -17.70
N ARG A 37 -35.31 16.79 -16.90
CA ARG A 37 -35.25 16.70 -15.44
C ARG A 37 -35.72 15.30 -15.07
N ARG A 38 -34.78 14.37 -14.95
CA ARG A 38 -35.02 13.05 -14.39
C ARG A 38 -35.64 13.28 -13.01
N PRO A 39 -36.77 12.65 -12.69
CA PRO A 39 -37.26 12.68 -11.33
C PRO A 39 -36.15 12.14 -10.44
N SER A 40 -35.75 12.92 -9.43
CA SER A 40 -35.06 12.40 -8.26
C SER A 40 -36.00 11.39 -7.62
N ALA A 41 -35.97 10.17 -8.15
CA ALA A 41 -36.33 9.01 -7.38
C ALA A 41 -35.38 9.06 -6.18
N VAL A 42 -35.93 9.41 -5.03
CA VAL A 42 -35.31 9.19 -3.74
C VAL A 42 -35.06 7.69 -3.72
N ALA A 43 -33.87 7.31 -4.16
CA ALA A 43 -33.48 5.93 -4.28
C ALA A 43 -33.44 5.43 -2.84
N THR A 44 -34.49 4.72 -2.45
CA THR A 44 -34.56 3.97 -1.20
C THR A 44 -33.29 3.14 -1.15
N MET A 45 -32.33 3.58 -0.34
CA MET A 45 -31.04 2.90 -0.29
C MET A 45 -31.33 1.47 0.18
N PRO A 46 -30.88 0.44 -0.55
CA PRO A 46 -31.00 -0.91 -0.05
C PRO A 46 -30.28 -0.97 1.30
N PRO A 47 -30.84 -1.70 2.29
CA PRO A 47 -30.29 -1.75 3.64
C PRO A 47 -28.83 -2.20 3.69
N ASP A 48 -28.38 -2.94 2.67
CA ASP A 48 -27.01 -3.46 2.52
C ASP A 48 -26.16 -2.67 1.51
N ALA A 49 -26.51 -1.41 1.24
CA ALA A 49 -25.73 -0.55 0.35
C ALA A 49 -24.36 -0.22 0.96
N VAL A 50 -23.28 -0.58 0.26
CA VAL A 50 -21.90 -0.20 0.61
C VAL A 50 -21.41 0.88 -0.37
N ILE A 51 -20.57 1.79 0.10
CA ILE A 51 -19.98 2.84 -0.74
C ILE A 51 -18.82 2.28 -1.58
N CYS A 52 -18.86 2.50 -2.89
CA CYS A 52 -17.79 2.07 -3.80
C CYS A 52 -16.50 2.88 -3.57
N ALA A 53 -15.40 2.21 -3.24
CA ALA A 53 -14.10 2.86 -3.06
C ALA A 53 -13.53 3.53 -4.33
N GLY A 54 -14.02 3.16 -5.52
CA GLY A 54 -13.53 3.71 -6.79
C GLY A 54 -14.30 4.94 -7.30
N CYS A 55 -15.60 5.06 -7.00
CA CYS A 55 -16.44 6.14 -7.52
C CYS A 55 -17.35 6.83 -6.47
N GLY A 56 -17.43 6.33 -5.24
CA GLY A 56 -18.27 6.89 -4.18
C GLY A 56 -19.75 6.56 -4.29
N ALA A 57 -20.20 5.85 -5.34
CA ALA A 57 -21.60 5.49 -5.47
C ALA A 57 -21.98 4.34 -4.51
N PRO A 58 -23.19 4.38 -3.91
CA PRO A 58 -23.73 3.24 -3.18
C PRO A 58 -23.99 2.07 -4.13
N PHE A 59 -23.68 0.86 -3.71
CA PHE A 59 -23.97 -0.37 -4.46
C PHE A 59 -24.20 -1.54 -3.49
N SER A 60 -24.95 -2.55 -3.95
CA SER A 60 -25.16 -3.79 -3.18
C SER A 60 -24.13 -4.84 -3.57
N PRO A 61 -23.19 -5.23 -2.68
CA PRO A 61 -22.17 -6.20 -2.99
C PRO A 61 -22.75 -7.63 -2.99
N ASN A 62 -22.48 -8.40 -4.05
CA ASN A 62 -22.81 -9.85 -4.09
C ASN A 62 -21.87 -10.70 -3.20
N ARG A 63 -20.81 -10.12 -2.64
CA ARG A 63 -19.86 -10.78 -1.74
C ARG A 63 -19.39 -9.78 -0.68
N PRO A 64 -19.24 -10.18 0.59
CA PRO A 64 -18.89 -9.27 1.68
C PRO A 64 -17.55 -8.55 1.45
N ASP A 65 -16.60 -9.20 0.77
CA ASP A 65 -15.26 -8.63 0.52
C ASP A 65 -15.21 -7.63 -0.65
N ARG A 66 -16.31 -7.47 -1.40
CA ARG A 66 -16.32 -6.64 -2.62
C ARG A 66 -16.41 -5.16 -2.25
N ARG A 67 -15.31 -4.43 -2.45
CA ARG A 67 -15.21 -2.97 -2.16
C ARG A 67 -15.54 -2.03 -3.34
N CYS A 68 -15.82 -2.56 -4.52
CA CYS A 68 -16.06 -1.76 -5.72
C CYS A 68 -17.30 -2.24 -6.49
N CYS A 69 -18.10 -1.28 -6.97
CA CYS A 69 -19.31 -1.56 -7.73
C CYS A 69 -19.03 -2.26 -9.07
N SER A 70 -17.88 -1.99 -9.72
CA SER A 70 -17.52 -2.57 -11.01
C SER A 70 -16.02 -2.86 -11.14
N ALA A 71 -15.66 -3.68 -12.13
CA ALA A 71 -14.26 -3.96 -12.47
C ALA A 71 -13.50 -2.68 -12.88
N SER A 72 -14.17 -1.75 -13.56
CA SER A 72 -13.60 -0.44 -13.92
C SER A 72 -13.26 0.40 -12.69
N CYS A 73 -14.13 0.41 -11.66
CA CYS A 73 -13.85 1.08 -10.40
C CYS A 73 -12.70 0.43 -9.63
N ARG A 74 -12.57 -0.90 -9.70
CA ARG A 74 -11.43 -1.62 -9.11
C ARG A 74 -10.11 -1.21 -9.77
N LYS A 75 -10.03 -1.24 -11.11
CA LYS A 75 -8.84 -0.78 -11.85
C LYS A 75 -8.52 0.70 -11.56
N ARG A 76 -9.54 1.55 -11.43
CA ARG A 76 -9.35 2.97 -11.07
C ARG A 76 -8.75 3.12 -9.67
N LEU A 77 -9.24 2.35 -8.68
CA LEU A 77 -8.71 2.36 -7.32
C LEU A 77 -7.25 1.87 -7.27
N GLU A 78 -6.93 0.79 -7.98
CA GLU A 78 -5.55 0.28 -8.10
C GLU A 78 -4.61 1.34 -8.70
N ARG A 79 -5.06 2.05 -9.74
CA ARG A 79 -4.27 3.14 -10.34
C ARG A 79 -4.06 4.32 -9.39
N ARG A 80 -5.04 4.65 -8.52
CA ARG A 80 -4.88 5.69 -7.50
C ARG A 80 -3.83 5.28 -6.48
N ARG A 81 -3.96 4.08 -5.91
CA ARG A 81 -2.96 3.53 -4.96
C ARG A 81 -1.55 3.55 -5.53
N LYS A 82 -1.38 3.15 -6.79
CA LYS A 82 -0.06 3.20 -7.47
C LYS A 82 0.49 4.62 -7.59
N ARG A 83 -0.35 5.65 -7.79
CA ARG A 83 0.10 7.05 -7.82
C ARG A 83 0.48 7.52 -6.42
N ASP A 84 -0.33 7.21 -5.42
CA ASP A 84 -0.07 7.64 -4.05
C ASP A 84 1.24 7.01 -3.51
N THR A 85 1.57 5.79 -3.93
CA THR A 85 2.88 5.17 -3.64
C THR A 85 4.05 5.89 -4.29
N VAL A 86 3.85 6.55 -5.43
CA VAL A 86 4.92 7.24 -6.19
C VAL A 86 5.03 8.73 -5.79
N VAL A 87 3.94 9.35 -5.33
CA VAL A 87 3.85 10.79 -5.09
C VAL A 87 4.26 11.21 -3.67
N SER A 88 4.41 10.28 -2.72
CA SER A 88 4.82 10.65 -1.35
C SER A 88 6.10 9.97 -0.86
N PRO A 89 7.28 10.53 -1.17
CA PRO A 89 8.42 10.52 -0.28
C PRO A 89 8.66 11.95 0.23
N GLY A 90 8.01 12.32 1.33
CA GLY A 90 8.39 13.48 2.15
C GLY A 90 7.48 14.69 2.06
N GLU A 91 6.57 14.83 3.02
CA GLU A 91 6.10 16.14 3.45
C GLU A 91 5.73 16.11 4.94
N SER A 92 6.75 16.33 5.76
CA SER A 92 6.64 16.75 7.16
C SER A 92 6.15 18.19 7.21
N VAL A 93 4.84 18.37 7.41
CA VAL A 93 4.23 19.70 7.56
C VAL A 93 4.27 20.13 9.03
N THR A 94 5.11 21.15 9.26
CA THR A 94 5.25 21.99 10.45
C THR A 94 3.91 22.63 10.84
N GLN A 95 3.48 22.48 12.10
CA GLN A 95 2.41 23.31 12.69
C GLN A 95 2.99 24.56 13.38
N PRO A 96 2.33 25.73 13.29
CA PRO A 96 2.74 26.96 13.97
C PRO A 96 2.23 26.99 15.43
N PRO A 97 2.92 27.70 16.35
CA PRO A 97 2.47 27.85 17.73
C PRO A 97 1.64 29.12 17.93
N GLY A 98 0.57 29.03 18.73
CA GLY A 98 0.05 30.19 19.46
C GLY A 98 -1.47 30.26 19.61
N ALA A 99 -1.98 29.91 20.79
CA ALA A 99 -2.70 30.81 21.70
C ALA A 99 -3.15 30.05 22.96
N ALA A 100 -2.78 30.61 24.12
CA ALA A 100 -3.03 30.16 25.50
C ALA A 100 -4.54 30.18 25.87
N SER A 101 -5.10 29.71 26.99
CA SER A 101 -4.73 29.38 28.39
C SER A 101 -5.89 28.46 28.90
N ALA A 102 -5.82 27.63 29.94
CA ALA A 102 -5.43 27.92 31.32
C ALA A 102 -5.33 26.62 32.17
N ALA A 103 -4.35 26.63 33.08
CA ALA A 103 -4.26 25.99 34.40
C ALA A 103 -4.70 24.52 34.58
N VAL A 104 -3.77 23.59 34.87
CA VAL A 104 -3.39 23.04 36.22
C VAL A 104 -2.07 22.22 36.09
N PRO A 105 -1.47 21.67 37.18
CA PRO A 105 -0.13 21.96 37.64
C PRO A 105 1.01 21.21 36.89
N ARG A 106 2.18 21.84 36.95
CA ARG A 106 3.54 21.37 36.65
C ARG A 106 3.69 19.83 36.70
N VAL A 107 3.67 19.19 35.53
CA VAL A 107 4.31 17.88 35.31
C VAL A 107 5.54 18.15 34.47
N GLU A 108 6.68 17.70 34.98
CA GLU A 108 7.97 17.74 34.31
C GLU A 108 7.87 17.31 32.86
N THR A 109 8.48 18.12 31.99
CA THR A 109 8.74 17.83 30.60
C THR A 109 9.43 16.47 30.46
N PRO A 110 8.82 15.45 29.83
CA PRO A 110 9.60 14.34 29.30
C PRO A 110 10.27 14.82 28.01
N PRO A 111 11.55 14.51 27.78
CA PRO A 111 12.22 14.83 26.54
C PRO A 111 11.50 14.18 25.34
N ALA A 112 11.60 14.84 24.20
CA ALA A 112 11.13 14.37 22.90
C ALA A 112 11.49 12.90 22.66
N GLY A 113 10.46 12.07 22.54
CA GLY A 113 10.60 10.63 22.40
C GLY A 113 9.35 9.94 22.92
N SER A 114 8.21 10.16 22.25
CA SER A 114 6.98 9.41 22.50
C SER A 114 7.22 7.94 22.20
N VAL A 115 7.76 7.20 23.17
CA VAL A 115 7.75 5.74 23.15
C VAL A 115 6.28 5.35 23.34
N SER A 116 5.58 5.15 22.22
CA SER A 116 4.24 4.57 22.22
C SER A 116 4.22 3.39 23.18
N ARG A 117 3.28 3.37 24.13
CA ARG A 117 3.17 2.35 25.19
C ARG A 117 3.38 0.95 24.61
N LEU A 118 4.57 0.40 24.79
CA LEU A 118 4.93 -0.92 24.30
C LEU A 118 4.16 -1.93 25.14
N THR A 119 3.26 -2.67 24.51
CA THR A 119 2.46 -3.68 25.19
C THR A 119 3.12 -5.04 24.99
N PRO A 120 3.40 -5.83 26.03
CA PRO A 120 3.93 -7.19 25.85
C PRO A 120 3.02 -8.00 24.92
N CYS A 121 3.60 -8.64 23.91
CA CYS A 121 2.84 -9.41 22.93
C CYS A 121 2.33 -10.70 23.60
N ALA A 122 1.04 -10.76 23.90
CA ALA A 122 0.39 -11.92 24.51
C ALA A 122 -0.18 -12.92 23.48
N ARG A 123 0.25 -12.84 22.21
CA ARG A 123 -0.29 -13.67 21.14
C ARG A 123 0.23 -15.11 21.24
N PRO A 124 -0.64 -16.13 21.15
CA PRO A 124 -0.20 -17.52 21.18
C PRO A 124 0.82 -17.83 20.09
N GLY A 125 1.92 -18.50 20.47
CA GLY A 125 3.00 -18.92 19.58
C GLY A 125 4.05 -17.85 19.28
N TYR A 126 3.90 -16.62 19.79
CA TYR A 126 4.94 -15.60 19.68
C TYR A 126 5.99 -15.81 20.78
N PRO A 127 7.27 -15.49 20.50
CA PRO A 127 8.33 -15.64 21.48
C PRO A 127 8.19 -14.63 22.63
N PRO A 128 8.61 -15.00 23.86
CA PRO A 128 8.60 -14.10 25.00
C PRO A 128 9.58 -12.93 24.80
N GLY A 129 9.31 -11.80 25.45
CA GLY A 129 10.15 -10.60 25.32
C GLY A 129 9.89 -9.77 24.06
N LEU A 130 8.83 -10.09 23.31
CA LEU A 130 8.37 -9.32 22.17
C LEU A 130 7.30 -8.34 22.60
N PHE A 131 7.38 -7.10 22.12
CA PHE A 131 6.45 -6.03 22.42
C PHE A 131 5.71 -5.62 21.16
N GLU A 132 4.43 -5.28 21.29
CA GLU A 132 3.55 -4.82 20.22
C GLU A 132 3.17 -3.35 20.48
N SER A 133 3.16 -2.57 19.41
CA SER A 133 2.61 -1.22 19.38
C SER A 133 1.82 -1.03 18.09
N VAL A 134 1.27 0.17 17.91
CA VAL A 134 0.45 0.52 16.75
C VAL A 134 1.09 1.70 16.04
N ASP A 135 1.31 1.57 14.73
CA ASP A 135 1.82 2.65 13.89
C ASP A 135 0.74 3.73 13.67
N SER A 136 1.11 4.86 13.07
CA SER A 136 0.18 5.94 12.72
C SER A 136 -1.01 5.46 11.86
N ASP A 137 -0.81 4.39 11.09
CA ASP A 137 -1.82 3.79 10.21
C ASP A 137 -2.70 2.75 10.91
N GLY A 138 -2.57 2.56 12.22
CA GLY A 138 -3.30 1.52 12.95
C GLY A 138 -2.73 0.11 12.77
N SER A 139 -1.58 -0.04 12.09
CA SER A 139 -0.95 -1.33 11.83
C SER A 139 -0.06 -1.78 12.99
N PRO A 140 -0.05 -3.07 13.36
CA PRO A 140 0.78 -3.55 14.45
C PRO A 140 2.26 -3.50 14.08
N ILE A 141 3.06 -2.91 14.96
CA ILE A 141 4.52 -2.89 14.93
C ILE A 141 5.03 -3.75 16.08
N PHE A 142 6.14 -4.45 15.86
CA PHE A 142 6.77 -5.29 16.87
C PHE A 142 8.14 -4.75 17.25
N PHE A 143 8.49 -4.93 18.51
CA PHE A 143 9.76 -4.52 19.11
C PHE A 143 10.31 -5.66 19.95
N ASP A 144 11.63 -5.69 20.12
CA ASP A 144 12.26 -6.60 21.07
C ASP A 144 12.36 -6.00 22.48
N ALA A 145 13.04 -6.72 23.37
CA ALA A 145 13.28 -6.30 24.75
C ALA A 145 14.18 -5.08 24.88
N ASP A 146 15.00 -4.78 23.86
CA ASP A 146 15.90 -3.64 23.81
C ASP A 146 15.17 -2.37 23.31
N GLY A 147 13.96 -2.54 22.77
CA GLY A 147 13.15 -1.47 22.18
C GLY A 147 13.40 -1.27 20.68
N ASP A 148 14.14 -2.16 20.04
CA ASP A 148 14.43 -2.10 18.61
C ASP A 148 13.26 -2.63 17.78
N ARG A 149 12.93 -1.93 16.68
CA ARG A 149 11.84 -2.32 15.78
C ARG A 149 12.19 -3.59 15.01
N LEU A 150 11.30 -4.57 15.08
CA LEU A 150 11.39 -5.84 14.37
C LEU A 150 10.61 -5.80 13.06
N PHE A 151 11.20 -6.40 12.02
CA PHE A 151 10.61 -6.58 10.71
C PHE A 151 9.97 -7.95 10.61
N ARG A 152 8.66 -7.99 10.35
CA ARG A 152 7.90 -9.24 10.22
C ARG A 152 7.90 -9.72 8.76
N VAL A 153 8.39 -10.94 8.54
CA VAL A 153 8.35 -11.62 7.24
C VAL A 153 7.46 -12.84 7.35
N TRP A 154 6.49 -12.96 6.44
CA TRP A 154 5.59 -14.10 6.37
C TRP A 154 6.14 -15.20 5.46
N GLY A 155 5.89 -16.45 5.82
CA GLY A 155 6.28 -17.63 5.08
C GLY A 155 7.19 -18.56 5.89
N PRO A 156 7.26 -19.84 5.52
CA PRO A 156 8.11 -20.82 6.22
C PRO A 156 9.59 -20.66 5.90
N ASN A 157 9.93 -19.87 4.87
CA ASN A 157 11.29 -19.71 4.40
C ASN A 157 11.95 -18.54 5.11
N ARG A 158 13.15 -18.80 5.63
CA ARG A 158 14.06 -17.76 6.11
C ARG A 158 14.59 -16.95 4.93
N LEU A 159 14.82 -15.66 5.17
CA LEU A 159 15.54 -14.83 4.23
C LEU A 159 16.97 -15.34 4.06
N SER A 160 17.41 -15.42 2.81
CA SER A 160 18.81 -15.72 2.49
C SER A 160 19.74 -14.60 2.96
N ALA A 161 21.03 -14.91 3.13
CA ALA A 161 22.03 -13.89 3.49
C ALA A 161 22.10 -12.73 2.48
N VAL A 162 21.80 -12.99 1.20
CA VAL A 162 21.73 -11.95 0.17
C VAL A 162 20.54 -11.03 0.41
N GLU A 163 19.37 -11.58 0.72
CA GLU A 163 18.15 -10.82 1.01
C GLU A 163 18.28 -10.00 2.30
N LEU A 164 18.84 -10.59 3.37
CA LEU A 164 19.12 -9.90 4.62
C LEU A 164 20.01 -8.67 4.39
N ARG A 165 21.12 -8.82 3.67
CA ARG A 165 22.00 -7.69 3.30
C ARG A 165 21.29 -6.65 2.43
N THR A 166 20.51 -7.10 1.46
CA THR A 166 19.76 -6.21 0.56
C THR A 166 18.76 -5.36 1.33
N MET A 167 18.11 -5.92 2.34
CA MET A 167 17.14 -5.24 3.19
C MET A 167 17.74 -4.58 4.44
N LYS A 168 19.06 -4.69 4.64
CA LYS A 168 19.78 -4.23 5.84
C LYS A 168 19.14 -4.78 7.13
N LEU A 169 18.90 -6.09 7.12
CA LEU A 169 18.34 -6.83 8.25
C LEU A 169 19.44 -7.69 8.88
N GLY A 170 19.47 -7.72 10.20
CA GLY A 170 20.39 -8.53 10.99
C GLY A 170 20.00 -10.00 11.01
N GLY A 171 20.99 -10.85 11.27
CA GLY A 171 20.82 -12.31 11.37
C GLY A 171 20.09 -12.78 12.64
N THR A 172 19.78 -11.89 13.58
CA THR A 172 19.04 -12.23 14.80
C THR A 172 17.57 -12.49 14.45
N GLU A 173 17.19 -13.76 14.55
CA GLU A 173 15.89 -14.27 14.11
C GLU A 173 15.03 -14.70 15.31
N PHE A 174 13.79 -14.20 15.34
CA PHE A 174 12.75 -14.74 16.22
C PHE A 174 11.67 -15.41 15.37
N GLY A 175 11.47 -16.71 15.55
CA GLY A 175 10.43 -17.46 14.83
C GLY A 175 9.05 -17.29 15.45
N PHE A 176 8.00 -17.27 14.62
CA PHE A 176 6.61 -17.34 15.04
C PHE A 176 5.80 -18.22 14.07
N PRO A 177 4.58 -18.67 14.45
CA PRO A 177 3.72 -19.45 13.56
C PRO A 177 3.48 -18.72 12.23
N GLY A 178 4.08 -19.26 11.16
CA GLY A 178 3.93 -18.75 9.81
C GLY A 178 4.95 -17.67 9.40
N GLY A 179 6.00 -17.41 10.17
CA GLY A 179 7.03 -16.46 9.75
C GLY A 179 8.19 -16.23 10.71
N HIS A 180 8.95 -15.17 10.42
CA HIS A 180 10.16 -14.78 11.13
C HIS A 180 10.21 -13.27 11.37
N PHE A 181 10.83 -12.87 12.48
CA PHE A 181 11.19 -11.48 12.78
C PHE A 181 12.68 -11.26 12.59
N TYR A 182 13.03 -10.10 12.05
CA TYR A 182 14.41 -9.67 11.85
C TYR A 182 14.64 -8.27 12.43
N ARG A 183 15.80 -8.04 13.03
CA ARG A 183 16.24 -6.70 13.44
C ARG A 183 16.75 -5.92 12.23
N LYS A 184 16.68 -4.59 12.25
CA LYS A 184 17.39 -3.78 11.27
C LYS A 184 18.86 -3.70 11.66
N GLU A 185 19.77 -3.91 10.70
CA GLU A 185 21.17 -3.59 10.91
C GLU A 185 21.33 -2.06 10.92
N VAL A 186 21.81 -1.54 12.05
CA VAL A 186 22.33 -0.17 12.14
C VAL A 186 23.77 -0.24 11.65
N VAL A 187 23.98 0.17 10.39
CA VAL A 187 25.31 0.30 9.78
C VAL A 187 25.89 1.67 10.10
#